data_AF-A0A359G1R3-F1
#
_entry.id   AF-A0A359G1R3-F1
#
_cell.length_a   1.000
_cell.length_b   1.000
_cell.length_c   1.000
_cell.angle_alpha   90.00
_cell.angle_beta   90.00
_cell.angle_gamma   90.00
#
_symmetry.space_group_name_H-M   'P 1'
#
loop_
_entity.id
_entity.type
_entity.pdbx_description
1 polymer ?
#
loop_
_entity_poly.entity_id
_entity_poly.type
_entity_poly.pdbx_seq_one_letter_code
_entity_poly.pdbx_strand_id
1 'polypeptide(L)'
;MRGPYLYQTIHLRGRRPLQVDRHAELLGEWAAELFGIGYAPDARDLERRIAALAERERYPRDLSSFVRLELGADGAERLLAAGISLYEGPALRSVTPDAVVVEFSSPLAEAPTSAREAAA
;
A
#
# COMPACT_ATOMS: atom_id res chain seq x y z
N MET A 1 -5.77 -7.17 -16.21
CA MET A 1 -6.25 -8.48 -15.77
C MET A 1 -7.77 -8.46 -15.72
N ARG A 2 -8.42 -9.50 -16.22
CA ARG A 2 -9.86 -9.76 -16.06
C ARG A 2 -9.97 -11.07 -15.25
N GLY A 3 -10.74 -11.09 -14.17
CA GLY A 3 -10.87 -12.26 -13.29
C GLY A 3 -10.18 -12.11 -11.92
N PRO A 4 -10.22 -13.16 -11.08
CA PRO A 4 -9.62 -13.14 -9.75
C PRO A 4 -8.09 -13.03 -9.81
N TYR A 5 -7.51 -12.39 -8.79
CA TYR A 5 -6.07 -12.19 -8.70
C TYR A 5 -5.61 -12.13 -7.25
N LEU A 6 -4.35 -12.51 -7.03
CA LEU A 6 -3.63 -12.35 -5.78
C LEU A 6 -2.80 -11.06 -5.84
N TYR A 7 -2.44 -10.51 -4.68
CA TYR A 7 -1.55 -9.37 -4.63
C TYR A 7 -0.69 -9.32 -3.38
N GLN A 8 0.42 -8.60 -3.50
CA GLN A 8 1.26 -8.16 -2.39
C GLN A 8 1.52 -6.66 -2.55
N THR A 9 1.54 -5.95 -1.42
CA THR A 9 1.99 -4.55 -1.39
C THR A 9 3.42 -4.53 -0.91
N ILE A 10 4.35 -4.26 -1.82
CA ILE A 10 5.79 -4.23 -1.57
C ILE A 10 6.17 -2.83 -1.10
N HIS A 11 6.84 -2.77 0.04
CA HIS A 11 7.35 -1.53 0.61
C HIS A 11 8.71 -1.19 0.00
N LEU A 12 8.89 0.09 -0.35
CA LEU A 12 10.12 0.65 -0.88
C LEU A 12 10.69 1.68 0.10
N ARG A 13 12.02 1.65 0.30
CA ARG A 13 12.79 2.69 0.99
C ARG A 13 13.81 3.28 0.02
N GLY A 14 13.75 4.59 -0.24
CA GLY A 14 14.63 5.23 -1.21
C GLY A 14 14.55 4.63 -2.62
N ARG A 15 13.33 4.26 -3.05
CA ARG A 15 13.02 3.52 -4.30
C ARG A 15 13.58 2.09 -4.38
N ARG A 16 14.13 1.55 -3.30
CA ARG A 16 14.57 0.15 -3.23
C ARG A 16 13.47 -0.70 -2.61
N PRO A 17 12.92 -1.70 -3.32
CA PRO A 17 11.94 -2.59 -2.74
C PRO A 17 12.57 -3.48 -1.67
N LEU A 18 11.78 -3.81 -0.65
CA LEU A 18 12.19 -4.63 0.48
C LEU A 18 11.52 -6.01 0.39
N GLN A 19 12.23 -7.05 0.78
CA GLN A 19 11.70 -8.42 0.93
C GLN A 19 10.98 -8.97 -0.32
N VAL A 20 11.52 -8.66 -1.51
CA VAL A 20 10.91 -9.05 -2.80
C VAL A 20 10.83 -10.56 -2.95
N ASP A 21 11.84 -11.27 -2.49
CA ASP A 21 11.90 -12.73 -2.38
C ASP A 21 10.69 -13.27 -1.59
N ARG A 22 10.48 -12.80 -0.36
CA ARG A 22 9.39 -13.26 0.50
C ARG A 22 8.02 -12.93 -0.06
N HIS A 23 7.86 -11.74 -0.64
CA HIS A 23 6.60 -11.37 -1.29
C HIS A 23 6.31 -12.29 -2.48
N ALA A 24 7.32 -12.64 -3.28
CA ALA A 24 7.16 -13.55 -4.41
C ALA A 24 6.89 -14.99 -3.98
N GLU A 25 7.57 -15.49 -2.94
CA GLU A 25 7.36 -16.81 -2.34
C GLU A 25 5.91 -16.95 -1.84
N LEU A 26 5.44 -16.01 -1.02
CA LEU A 26 4.08 -16.04 -0.49
C LEU A 26 3.03 -15.97 -1.62
N LEU A 27 3.26 -15.13 -2.63
CA LEU A 27 2.37 -15.05 -3.79
C LEU A 27 2.35 -16.39 -4.56
N GLY A 28 3.51 -17.06 -4.67
CA GLY A 28 3.66 -18.35 -5.33
C GLY A 28 2.96 -19.51 -4.60
N GLU A 29 3.06 -19.55 -3.27
CA GLU A 29 2.34 -20.51 -2.44
C GLU A 29 0.82 -20.42 -2.66
N TRP A 30 0.26 -19.21 -2.54
CA TRP A 30 -1.17 -19.00 -2.73
C TRP A 30 -1.61 -19.16 -4.19
N ALA A 31 -0.75 -18.86 -5.17
CA ALA A 31 -1.06 -19.10 -6.58
C ALA A 31 -1.15 -20.59 -6.90
N ALA A 32 -0.26 -21.40 -6.32
CA ALA A 32 -0.32 -22.84 -6.43
C ALA A 32 -1.58 -23.41 -5.77
N GLU A 33 -1.92 -22.91 -4.57
CA GLU A 33 -3.10 -23.39 -3.83
C GLU A 33 -4.43 -22.98 -4.47
N LEU A 34 -4.58 -21.71 -4.84
CA LEU A 34 -5.88 -21.16 -5.25
C LEU A 34 -6.12 -21.21 -6.75
N PHE A 35 -5.06 -21.15 -7.56
CA PHE A 35 -5.16 -21.12 -9.02
C PHE A 35 -4.52 -22.34 -9.70
N GLY A 36 -3.77 -23.17 -8.98
CA GLY A 36 -3.09 -24.34 -9.55
C GLY A 36 -1.92 -23.97 -10.48
N ILE A 37 -1.36 -22.76 -10.34
CA ILE A 37 -0.27 -22.26 -11.18
C ILE A 37 1.03 -22.06 -10.39
N GLY A 38 2.16 -22.27 -11.03
CA GLY A 38 3.47 -21.97 -10.47
C GLY A 38 3.83 -20.50 -10.66
N TYR A 39 4.42 -19.88 -9.64
CA TYR A 39 4.96 -18.53 -9.71
C TYR A 39 6.25 -18.43 -8.91
N ALA A 40 7.36 -18.20 -9.60
CA ALA A 40 8.71 -18.09 -9.02
C ALA A 40 9.57 -17.17 -9.90
N PRO A 41 9.33 -15.84 -9.86
CA PRO A 41 10.11 -14.90 -10.65
C PRO A 41 11.57 -14.80 -10.16
N ASP A 42 12.48 -14.38 -11.04
CA ASP A 42 13.82 -13.98 -10.61
C ASP A 42 13.72 -12.73 -9.73
N ALA A 43 14.12 -12.85 -8.47
CA ALA A 43 13.98 -11.77 -7.48
C ALA A 43 14.75 -10.51 -7.89
N ARG A 44 15.92 -10.63 -8.52
CA ARG A 44 16.72 -9.47 -8.96
C ARG A 44 16.05 -8.76 -10.12
N ASP A 45 15.45 -9.48 -11.04
CA ASP A 45 14.66 -8.89 -12.12
C ASP A 45 13.42 -8.17 -11.60
N LEU A 46 12.69 -8.79 -10.68
CA LEU A 46 11.53 -8.19 -10.05
C LEU A 46 11.91 -6.91 -9.27
N GLU A 47 13.01 -6.94 -8.51
CA GLU A 47 13.58 -5.76 -7.84
C GLU A 47 13.85 -4.61 -8.83
N ARG A 48 14.49 -4.90 -9.97
CA ARG A 48 14.78 -3.89 -11.00
C ARG A 48 13.51 -3.30 -11.61
N ARG A 49 12.52 -4.14 -11.92
CA ARG A 49 11.24 -3.72 -12.51
C ARG A 49 10.44 -2.84 -11.55
N ILE A 50 10.44 -3.18 -10.25
CA ILE A 50 9.81 -2.36 -9.21
C ILE A 50 10.54 -1.01 -9.05
N ALA A 51 11.87 -1.01 -8.99
CA ALA A 51 12.66 0.21 -8.88
C ALA A 51 12.47 1.13 -10.11
N ALA A 52 12.40 0.55 -11.32
CA ALA A 52 12.13 1.28 -12.56
C ALA A 52 10.72 1.90 -12.58
N LEU A 53 9.71 1.19 -12.05
CA LEU A 53 8.38 1.76 -11.83
C LEU A 53 8.45 2.95 -10.86
N ALA A 54 9.10 2.81 -9.70
CA ALA A 54 9.23 3.89 -8.73
C ALA A 54 9.95 5.13 -9.28
N GLU A 55 10.94 4.94 -10.16
CA GLU A 55 11.61 6.02 -10.88
C GLU A 55 10.65 6.72 -11.85
N ARG A 56 9.90 5.96 -12.66
CA ARG A 56 8.93 6.48 -13.62
C ARG A 56 7.81 7.29 -12.93
N GLU A 57 7.33 6.80 -11.79
CA GLU A 57 6.31 7.47 -10.97
C GLU A 57 6.89 8.61 -10.11
N ARG A 58 8.20 8.86 -10.21
CA ARG A 58 8.92 9.93 -9.49
C ARG A 58 8.74 9.87 -7.98
N TYR A 59 8.70 8.67 -7.40
CA TYR A 59 8.56 8.52 -5.96
C TYR A 59 9.68 9.23 -5.20
N PRO A 60 9.41 9.94 -4.10
CA PRO A 60 10.45 10.59 -3.29
C PRO A 60 11.50 9.57 -2.81
N ARG A 61 12.76 9.99 -2.74
CA ARG A 61 13.86 9.13 -2.26
C ARG A 61 14.01 9.16 -0.74
N ASP A 62 13.48 10.20 -0.12
CA ASP A 62 13.50 10.50 1.31
C ASP A 62 12.27 9.98 2.06
N LEU A 63 11.25 9.45 1.36
CA LEU A 63 10.07 8.85 1.96
C LEU A 63 9.92 7.38 1.60
N SER A 64 9.12 6.67 2.39
CA SER A 64 8.61 5.35 2.02
C SER A 64 7.66 5.45 0.83
N SER A 65 7.63 4.39 0.03
CA SER A 65 6.66 4.24 -1.06
C SER A 65 6.23 2.79 -1.22
N PHE A 66 5.19 2.56 -2.02
CA PHE A 66 4.59 1.25 -2.16
C PHE A 66 4.35 0.92 -3.63
N VAL A 67 4.61 -0.34 -3.99
CA VAL A 67 4.25 -0.91 -5.29
C VAL A 67 3.41 -2.14 -5.04
N ARG A 68 2.30 -2.27 -5.76
CA ARG A 68 1.46 -3.46 -5.74
C ARG A 68 1.91 -4.42 -6.82
N LEU A 69 2.28 -5.63 -6.41
CA LEU A 69 2.50 -6.78 -7.28
C LEU A 69 1.20 -7.58 -7.34
N GLU A 70 0.67 -7.78 -8.54
CA GLU A 70 -0.55 -8.55 -8.77
C GLU A 70 -0.25 -9.75 -9.67
N LEU A 71 -0.91 -10.87 -9.39
CA LEU A 71 -0.84 -12.09 -10.18
C LEU A 71 -2.26 -12.60 -10.46
N GLY A 72 -2.63 -12.63 -11.75
CA GLY A 72 -3.89 -13.19 -12.20
C GLY A 72 -3.89 -14.72 -12.18
N ALA A 73 -5.08 -15.32 -12.13
CA ALA A 73 -5.25 -16.77 -12.26
C ALA A 73 -4.78 -17.33 -13.61
N ASP A 74 -4.59 -16.48 -14.61
CA ASP A 74 -3.99 -16.79 -15.92
C ASP A 74 -2.45 -16.75 -15.91
N GLY A 75 -1.84 -16.47 -14.75
CA GLY A 75 -0.39 -16.29 -14.60
C GLY A 75 0.12 -14.92 -15.04
N ALA A 76 -0.76 -13.98 -15.42
CA ALA A 76 -0.35 -12.64 -15.81
C ALA A 76 0.12 -11.85 -14.57
N GLU A 77 1.37 -11.40 -14.60
CA GLU A 77 1.96 -10.57 -13.55
C GLU A 77 1.84 -9.07 -13.90
N ARG A 78 1.52 -8.24 -12.92
CA ARG A 78 1.45 -6.78 -13.08
C ARG A 78 2.00 -6.03 -11.88
N LEU A 79 2.74 -4.96 -12.15
CA LEU A 79 3.20 -3.99 -11.15
C LEU A 79 2.39 -2.70 -11.26
N LEU A 80 1.87 -2.20 -10.14
CA LEU A 80 1.11 -0.96 -10.06
C LEU A 80 1.69 -0.02 -8.99
N ALA A 81 1.67 1.27 -9.27
CA ALA A 81 1.94 2.31 -8.30
C ALA A 81 0.90 2.22 -7.16
N ALA A 82 1.34 2.14 -5.90
CA ALA A 82 0.45 2.05 -4.73
C ALA A 82 0.58 3.24 -3.77
N GLY A 83 1.36 4.25 -4.15
CA GLY A 83 1.44 5.54 -3.47
C GLY A 83 2.69 5.70 -2.62
N ILE A 84 2.72 6.82 -1.90
CA ILE A 84 3.83 7.22 -1.04
C ILE A 84 3.35 7.29 0.40
N SER A 85 4.23 7.00 1.36
CA SER A 85 4.00 7.37 2.74
C SER A 85 4.49 8.79 2.95
N LEU A 86 3.89 9.50 3.90
CA LEU A 86 4.41 10.80 4.36
C LEU A 86 5.68 10.69 5.23
N TYR A 87 6.19 9.48 5.45
CA TYR A 87 7.26 9.21 6.40
C TYR A 87 8.30 8.25 5.82
N GLU A 88 9.53 8.36 6.32
CA GLU A 88 10.59 7.40 6.07
C GLU A 88 10.43 6.19 7.02
N GLY A 89 9.94 5.08 6.48
CA GLY A 89 9.71 3.83 7.19
C GLY A 89 8.54 3.83 8.20
N PRO A 90 8.46 2.78 9.04
CA PRO A 90 7.61 2.77 10.22
C PRO A 90 8.17 3.77 11.24
N ALA A 91 7.90 5.05 11.04
CA ALA A 91 8.03 6.04 12.10
C ALA A 91 7.12 5.60 13.26
N LEU A 92 7.62 5.63 14.49
CA LEU A 92 6.82 5.35 15.69
C LEU A 92 5.80 6.48 15.86
N ARG A 93 4.60 6.30 15.33
CA ARG A 93 3.51 7.29 15.34
C ARG A 93 2.39 6.74 16.19
N SER A 94 2.66 6.71 17.48
CA SER A 94 1.69 6.74 18.58
C SER A 94 2.53 6.88 19.85
N VAL A 95 2.75 8.12 20.30
CA VAL A 95 2.43 8.33 21.72
C VAL A 95 0.92 8.38 21.68
N THR A 96 0.24 7.34 22.14
CA THR A 96 -1.18 7.48 22.43
C THR A 96 -1.21 8.45 23.60
N PRO A 97 -1.58 9.73 23.47
CA PRO A 97 -1.96 10.45 24.67
C PRO A 97 -3.09 9.64 25.30
N ASP A 98 -3.10 9.51 26.63
CA ASP A 98 -4.31 9.07 27.31
C ASP A 98 -5.47 9.84 26.69
N ALA A 99 -6.52 9.13 26.26
CA ALA A 99 -7.61 9.75 25.54
C ALA A 99 -8.18 10.89 26.40
N VAL A 100 -7.85 12.14 26.07
CA VAL A 100 -8.42 13.32 26.72
C VAL A 100 -9.60 13.76 25.88
N VAL A 101 -10.77 13.77 26.49
CA VAL A 101 -11.96 14.42 25.92
C VAL A 101 -11.71 15.93 26.03
N VAL A 102 -11.58 16.60 24.88
CA VAL A 102 -11.60 18.06 24.81
C VAL A 102 -13.05 18.46 24.55
N GLU A 103 -13.67 19.10 25.54
CA GLU A 103 -15.00 19.68 25.36
C GLU A 103 -14.85 20.92 24.47
N PHE A 104 -15.22 20.78 23.20
CA PHE A 104 -15.23 21.87 22.24
C PHE A 104 -16.70 22.24 21.96
N SER A 105 -17.04 23.51 22.11
CA SER A 105 -18.34 24.00 21.63
C SER A 105 -18.41 23.83 20.12
N SER A 106 -19.58 23.47 19.58
CA SER A 106 -19.72 23.25 18.12
C SER A 106 -19.17 24.45 17.34
N PRO A 107 -18.15 24.26 16.47
CA PRO A 107 -17.70 25.34 15.62
C PRO A 107 -18.89 25.70 14.73
N LEU A 108 -19.21 26.99 14.67
CA LEU A 108 -20.31 27.51 13.86
C LEU A 108 -21.73 27.23 14.43
N ALA A 109 -21.89 27.16 15.75
CA ALA A 109 -23.20 27.01 16.40
C ALA A 109 -24.28 28.01 15.91
N GLU A 110 -23.87 29.20 15.46
CA GLU A 110 -24.76 30.23 14.92
C GLU A 110 -25.04 30.08 13.41
N ALA A 111 -24.28 29.26 12.69
CA ALA A 111 -24.44 29.09 11.25
C ALA A 111 -25.61 28.13 10.92
N PRO A 112 -26.31 28.34 9.78
CA PRO A 112 -27.38 27.47 9.33
C PRO A 112 -26.79 26.18 8.73
N THR A 113 -26.37 25.26 9.60
CA THR A 113 -25.85 23.95 9.19
C THR A 113 -26.91 22.88 9.37
N SER A 114 -26.83 21.81 8.56
CA SER A 114 -27.72 20.64 8.64
C SER A 114 -27.69 19.95 10.01
N ALA A 115 -26.58 20.09 10.77
CA ALA A 115 -26.49 19.62 12.15
C ALA A 115 -27.49 20.31 13.08
N ARG A 116 -27.88 21.57 12.80
CA ARG A 116 -28.90 22.30 13.56
C ARG A 116 -30.32 21.88 13.20
N GLU A 117 -30.59 21.59 11.93
CA GLU A 117 -31.89 21.06 11.50
C GLU A 117 -32.19 19.70 12.13
N ALA A 118 -31.17 18.87 12.35
CA ALA A 118 -31.31 17.56 12.97
C ALA A 118 -31.54 17.59 14.49
N ALA A 119 -31.30 18.73 15.15
CA ALA A 119 -31.41 18.90 16.60
C ALA A 119 -32.66 19.69 17.04
N ALA A 120 -33.49 20.13 16.09
CA ALA A 120 -34.74 20.87 16.32
C ALA A 120 -35.96 19.94 16.42
#